data_AF-A0A821ZIH1-F1
#
_entry.id   AF-A0A821ZIH1-F1
#
_cell.length_a   1.000
_cell.length_b   1.000
_cell.length_c   1.000
_cell.angle_alpha   90.00
_cell.angle_beta   90.00
_cell.angle_gamma   90.00
#
_symmetry.space_group_name_H-M   'P 1'
#
loop_
_entity.id
_entity.type
_entity.pdbx_description
1 polymer ?
#
loop_
_entity_poly.entity_id
_entity_poly.type
_entity_poly.pdbx_seq_one_letter_code
_entity_poly.pdbx_strand_id
1 'polypeptide(L)'
;MINYSYYQFLILGKQIYSTEATYGVHVHEPREQRENRFTRLVHDIVTRGGRCLIPVFALGRAQELLLILDEYWSSHPELHEFPIYYASSLAKKCMSVYQTYIDAMNDKIRKQSAVSNPFKFKHIASLK
;
A
#
# COMPACT_ATOMS: atom_id res chain seq x y z
N MET A 1 5.39 4.79 16.99
CA MET A 1 6.68 4.12 16.80
C MET A 1 7.55 5.07 16.00
N ILE A 2 8.56 5.65 16.66
CA ILE A 2 9.47 6.64 16.07
C ILE A 2 10.48 5.86 15.22
N ASN A 3 10.52 6.11 13.91
CA ASN A 3 11.54 5.55 13.02
C ASN A 3 12.89 6.20 13.36
N TYR A 4 13.79 5.44 13.97
CA TYR A 4 15.20 5.80 14.03
C TYR A 4 15.78 5.55 12.63
N SER A 5 16.00 6.62 11.85
CA SER A 5 16.79 6.52 10.61
C SER A 5 18.24 6.29 10.98
N TYR A 6 18.66 5.02 10.96
CA TYR A 6 20.08 4.67 11.01
C TYR A 6 20.67 4.94 9.63
N TYR A 7 21.41 6.06 9.49
CA TYR A 7 22.24 6.29 8.32
C TYR A 7 23.56 5.55 8.49
N GLN A 8 23.94 4.77 7.49
CA GLN A 8 25.25 4.12 7.47
C GLN A 8 26.17 4.87 6.52
N PHE A 9 27.29 5.34 7.05
CA PHE A 9 28.37 5.91 6.26
C PHE A 9 29.33 4.80 5.86
N LEU A 10 29.47 4.59 4.55
CA LEU A 10 30.47 3.66 4.00
C LEU A 10 31.56 4.48 3.31
N ILE A 11 32.80 4.34 3.77
CA ILE A 11 33.98 4.96 3.14
C ILE A 11 34.65 3.89 2.28
N LEU A 12 34.55 4.04 0.95
CA LEU A 12 35.27 3.21 -0.01
C LEU A 12 36.25 4.12 -0.78
N GLY A 13 37.52 4.07 -0.42
CA GLY A 13 38.56 4.92 -1.03
C GLY A 13 38.39 6.40 -0.68
N LYS A 14 38.42 7.30 -1.69
CA LYS A 14 38.26 8.76 -1.52
C LYS A 14 36.80 9.25 -1.51
N GLN A 15 35.80 8.35 -1.54
CA GLN A 15 34.39 8.74 -1.62
C GLN A 15 33.60 8.36 -0.36
N ILE A 16 32.67 9.24 0.02
CA ILE A 16 31.74 9.05 1.15
C ILE A 16 30.37 8.74 0.58
N TYR A 17 29.79 7.61 1.00
CA TYR A 17 28.41 7.23 0.70
C TYR A 17 27.55 7.35 1.96
N SER A 18 26.40 8.00 1.84
CA SER A 18 25.36 8.01 2.88
C SER A 18 24.15 7.26 2.35
N THR A 19 23.77 6.17 3.02
CA THR A 19 22.60 5.34 2.69
C THR A 19 21.76 5.08 3.94
N GLU A 20 20.46 4.83 3.76
CA GLU A 20 19.65 4.32 4.87
C GLU A 20 19.98 2.85 5.16
N ALA A 21 19.89 2.45 6.44
CA ALA A 21 20.12 1.09 6.90
C ALA A 21 18.92 0.50 7.66
N THR A 22 17.71 1.03 7.44
CA THR A 22 16.46 0.63 8.13
C THR A 22 16.25 -0.89 8.17
N TYR A 23 16.64 -1.59 7.10
CA TYR A 23 16.51 -3.05 6.97
C TYR A 23 17.82 -3.76 6.61
N GLY A 24 18.97 -3.20 7.00
CA GLY A 24 20.30 -3.63 6.52
C GLY A 24 20.69 -5.10 6.73
N VAL A 25 19.99 -5.82 7.62
CA VAL A 25 20.21 -7.26 7.90
C VAL A 25 18.98 -8.13 7.63
N HIS A 26 17.88 -7.54 7.12
CA HIS A 26 16.63 -8.25 6.91
C HIS A 26 16.50 -8.72 5.47
N VAL A 27 16.23 -10.02 5.30
CA VAL A 27 15.88 -10.58 3.99
C VAL A 27 14.38 -10.48 3.82
N HIS A 28 13.96 -9.76 2.78
CA HIS A 28 12.56 -9.62 2.44
C HIS A 28 12.05 -10.85 1.68
N GLU A 29 10.94 -11.41 2.14
CA GLU A 29 10.21 -12.43 1.39
C GLU A 29 9.75 -11.89 0.02
N PRO A 30 9.54 -12.74 -0.99
CA PRO A 30 9.01 -12.31 -2.28
C PRO A 30 7.71 -11.52 -2.15
N ARG A 31 7.57 -10.46 -2.96
CA ARG A 31 6.41 -9.55 -2.92
C ARG A 31 5.08 -10.32 -2.99
N GLU A 32 4.97 -11.24 -3.94
CA GLU A 32 3.78 -12.08 -4.15
C GLU A 32 3.39 -12.87 -2.90
N GLN A 33 4.36 -13.46 -2.20
CA GLN A 33 4.10 -14.22 -0.98
C GLN A 33 3.58 -13.31 0.15
N ARG A 34 4.13 -12.10 0.27
CA ARG A 34 3.67 -11.12 1.27
C ARG A 34 2.27 -10.61 0.98
N GLU A 35 1.96 -10.31 -0.30
CA GLU A 35 0.63 -9.88 -0.73
C GLU A 35 -0.40 -10.99 -0.50
N ASN A 36 -0.09 -12.21 -0.90
CA ASN A 36 -0.96 -13.38 -0.67
C ASN A 36 -1.19 -13.64 0.82
N ARG A 37 -0.15 -13.53 1.66
CA ARG A 37 -0.31 -13.67 3.11
C ARG A 37 -1.20 -12.57 3.68
N PHE A 38 -1.01 -11.33 3.24
CA PHE A 38 -1.81 -10.20 3.68
C PHE A 38 -3.29 -10.36 3.32
N THR A 39 -3.60 -10.66 2.05
CA THR A 39 -5.00 -10.82 1.60
C THR A 39 -5.68 -12.02 2.25
N ARG A 40 -4.99 -13.16 2.38
CA ARG A 40 -5.53 -14.33 3.10
C ARG A 40 -5.87 -14.01 4.56
N LEU A 41 -4.98 -13.32 5.26
CA LEU A 41 -5.23 -12.94 6.65
C LEU A 41 -6.44 -12.00 6.78
N VAL A 42 -6.61 -11.05 5.86
CA VAL A 42 -7.79 -10.18 5.84
C VAL A 42 -9.06 -10.98 5.52
N HIS A 43 -9.01 -11.87 4.52
CA HIS A 43 -10.09 -12.77 4.14
C HIS A 43 -10.56 -13.58 5.35
N ASP A 44 -9.66 -14.31 6.02
CA ASP A 44 -9.98 -15.16 7.17
C ASP A 44 -10.60 -14.38 8.33
N ILE A 45 -10.20 -13.12 8.53
CA ILE A 45 -10.76 -12.26 9.58
C ILE A 45 -12.22 -11.88 9.26
N VAL A 46 -12.53 -11.53 8.02
CA VAL A 46 -13.88 -11.05 7.67
C VAL A 46 -14.87 -12.21 7.55
N THR A 47 -14.45 -13.36 7.00
CA THR A 47 -15.33 -14.52 6.82
C THR A 47 -15.74 -15.18 8.13
N ARG A 48 -14.91 -15.08 9.18
CA ARG A 48 -15.29 -15.50 10.54
C ARG A 48 -16.15 -14.48 11.30
N GLY A 49 -16.60 -13.41 10.64
CA GLY A 49 -17.41 -12.33 11.24
C GLY A 49 -16.62 -11.30 12.04
N GLY A 50 -15.29 -11.27 11.90
CA GLY A 50 -14.42 -10.30 12.57
C GLY A 50 -14.31 -8.96 11.83
N ARG A 51 -13.68 -7.97 12.48
CA ARG A 51 -13.34 -6.67 11.87
C ARG A 51 -11.83 -6.57 11.74
N CYS A 52 -11.34 -6.22 10.55
CA CYS A 52 -9.92 -5.99 10.30
C CYS A 52 -9.59 -4.50 10.44
N LEU A 53 -8.69 -4.14 11.35
CA LEU A 53 -8.15 -2.78 11.47
C LEU A 53 -6.69 -2.76 11.02
N ILE A 54 -6.38 -1.92 10.03
CA ILE A 54 -5.04 -1.82 9.44
C ILE A 54 -4.48 -0.43 9.75
N PRO A 55 -3.64 -0.26 10.79
CA PRO A 55 -3.08 1.04 11.15
C PRO A 55 -1.95 1.40 10.19
N VAL A 56 -2.20 2.37 9.31
CA VAL A 56 -1.20 2.89 8.37
C VAL A 56 -1.31 4.40 8.25
N PHE A 57 -0.19 5.07 7.96
CA PHE A 57 -0.22 6.47 7.60
C PHE A 57 -1.02 6.70 6.32
N ALA A 58 -1.74 7.81 6.24
CA ALA A 58 -2.62 8.14 5.12
C ALA A 58 -1.90 8.32 3.76
N LEU A 59 -0.58 8.36 3.75
CA LEU A 59 0.27 8.55 2.58
C LEU A 59 1.35 7.46 2.52
N GLY A 60 1.78 7.11 1.31
CA GLY A 60 2.81 6.10 1.08
C GLY A 60 2.22 4.70 0.95
N ARG A 61 2.45 3.86 1.97
CA ARG A 61 2.08 2.43 1.91
C ARG A 61 0.58 2.18 1.94
N ALA A 62 -0.23 3.11 2.44
CA ALA A 62 -1.67 2.99 2.41
C ALA A 62 -2.19 2.83 0.96
N GLN A 63 -1.68 3.60 0.01
CA GLN A 63 -2.12 3.54 -1.39
C GLN A 63 -1.83 2.19 -2.04
N GLU A 64 -0.68 1.58 -1.70
CA GLU A 64 -0.32 0.24 -2.15
C GLU A 64 -1.28 -0.82 -1.58
N LEU A 65 -1.60 -0.74 -0.28
CA LEU A 65 -2.55 -1.66 0.36
C LEU A 65 -3.96 -1.53 -0.20
N LEU A 66 -4.41 -0.30 -0.49
CA LEU A 66 -5.73 -0.06 -1.08
C LEU A 66 -5.83 -0.67 -2.49
N LEU A 67 -4.78 -0.57 -3.30
CA LEU A 67 -4.71 -1.22 -4.61
C LEU A 67 -4.77 -2.75 -4.50
N ILE A 68 -3.99 -3.33 -3.58
CA ILE A 68 -3.98 -4.79 -3.34
C ILE A 68 -5.37 -5.28 -2.91
N LEU A 69 -6.02 -4.56 -1.99
CA LEU A 69 -7.35 -4.93 -1.50
C LEU A 69 -8.43 -4.77 -2.56
N ASP A 70 -8.43 -3.69 -3.36
CA ASP A 70 -9.42 -3.48 -4.42
C ASP A 70 -9.29 -4.53 -5.54
N GLU A 71 -8.05 -4.90 -5.90
CA GLU A 71 -7.77 -5.98 -6.86
C GLU A 71 -8.21 -7.35 -6.30
N TYR A 72 -7.95 -7.62 -5.02
CA TYR A 72 -8.38 -8.85 -4.36
C TYR A 72 -9.91 -8.94 -4.25
N TRP A 73 -10.59 -7.88 -3.83
CA TRP A 73 -12.06 -7.84 -3.78
C TRP A 73 -12.69 -7.98 -5.17
N SER A 74 -12.09 -7.38 -6.20
CA SER A 74 -12.58 -7.51 -7.58
C SER A 74 -12.59 -8.96 -8.07
N SER A 75 -11.68 -9.80 -7.57
CA SER A 75 -11.56 -11.23 -7.95
C SER A 75 -12.34 -12.19 -7.05
N HIS A 76 -12.91 -11.71 -5.93
CA HIS A 76 -13.59 -12.52 -4.92
C HIS A 76 -15.00 -11.97 -4.63
N PRO A 77 -16.00 -12.29 -5.47
CA PRO A 77 -17.38 -11.80 -5.32
C PRO A 77 -18.02 -12.12 -3.96
N GLU A 78 -17.63 -13.23 -3.33
CA GLU A 78 -18.09 -13.62 -2.00
C GLU A 78 -17.70 -12.61 -0.91
N LEU A 79 -16.68 -11.77 -1.15
CA LEU A 79 -16.26 -10.74 -0.20
C LEU A 79 -17.01 -9.42 -0.35
N HIS A 80 -17.87 -9.27 -1.37
CA HIS A 80 -18.55 -8.00 -1.67
C HIS A 80 -19.54 -7.58 -0.58
N GLU A 81 -19.97 -8.51 0.28
CA GLU A 81 -20.76 -8.21 1.47
C GLU A 81 -19.95 -7.51 2.58
N PHE A 82 -18.61 -7.62 2.57
CA PHE A 82 -17.73 -7.02 3.55
C PHE A 82 -17.16 -5.68 3.04
N PRO A 83 -17.60 -4.54 3.60
CA PRO A 83 -17.16 -3.23 3.13
C PRO A 83 -15.73 -2.91 3.60
N ILE A 84 -14.94 -2.27 2.73
CA ILE A 84 -13.63 -1.72 3.08
C ILE A 84 -13.76 -0.20 3.26
N TYR A 85 -13.31 0.29 4.43
CA TYR A 85 -13.33 1.71 4.75
C TYR A 85 -11.92 2.28 4.84
N TYR A 86 -11.70 3.40 4.15
CA TYR A 86 -10.51 4.22 4.33
C TYR A 86 -10.85 5.44 5.19
N ALA A 87 -10.51 5.35 6.48
CA ALA A 87 -10.79 6.38 7.48
C ALA A 87 -9.64 7.39 7.57
N SER A 88 -9.70 8.45 6.78
CA SER A 88 -8.77 9.58 6.89
C SER A 88 -9.38 10.86 6.34
N SER A 89 -9.38 11.94 7.13
CA SER A 89 -9.75 13.28 6.66
C SER A 89 -8.81 13.80 5.57
N LEU A 90 -7.61 13.24 5.48
CA LEU A 90 -6.64 13.51 4.42
C LEU A 90 -6.83 12.63 3.19
N ALA A 91 -7.62 11.54 3.27
CA ALA A 91 -7.78 10.57 2.19
C ALA A 91 -8.02 11.22 0.82
N LYS A 92 -9.00 12.13 0.76
CA LYS A 92 -9.37 12.83 -0.47
C LYS A 92 -8.23 13.70 -1.03
N LYS A 93 -7.51 14.40 -0.17
CA LYS A 93 -6.36 15.25 -0.55
C LYS A 93 -5.18 14.39 -1.01
N CYS A 94 -4.94 13.26 -0.34
CA CYS A 94 -3.92 12.31 -0.74
C CYS A 94 -4.23 11.73 -2.12
N MET A 95 -5.48 11.31 -2.36
CA MET A 95 -5.87 10.75 -3.65
C MET A 95 -5.70 11.75 -4.80
N SER A 96 -6.01 13.04 -4.60
CA SER A 96 -5.78 14.03 -5.66
C SER A 96 -4.30 14.14 -6.04
N VAL A 97 -3.38 14.09 -5.06
CA VAL A 97 -1.93 14.12 -5.34
C VAL A 97 -1.50 12.91 -6.17
N TYR A 98 -1.93 11.70 -5.80
CA TYR A 98 -1.59 10.48 -6.54
C TYR A 98 -2.15 10.47 -7.97
N GLN A 99 -3.30 11.10 -8.18
CA GLN A 99 -3.90 11.25 -9.52
C GLN A 99 -3.19 12.31 -10.36
N THR A 100 -2.75 13.42 -9.76
CA THR A 100 -2.03 14.49 -10.47
C THR A 100 -0.63 14.05 -10.90
N TYR A 101 0.08 13.29 -10.07
CA TYR A 101 1.46 12.87 -10.35
C TYR A 101 1.55 11.43 -10.86
N ILE A 102 0.65 11.04 -11.76
CA ILE A 102 0.60 9.68 -12.31
C ILE A 102 1.88 9.32 -13.10
N ASP A 103 2.52 10.31 -13.72
CA ASP A 103 3.73 10.13 -14.51
C ASP A 103 4.94 9.68 -13.67
N ALA A 104 4.94 10.02 -12.38
CA ALA A 104 5.96 9.60 -11.42
C ALA A 104 5.76 8.15 -10.91
N MET A 105 4.66 7.48 -11.27
CA MET A 105 4.38 6.09 -10.90
C MET A 105 5.12 5.11 -11.81
N ASN A 106 5.10 3.82 -11.47
CA ASN A 106 5.68 2.78 -12.31
C ASN A 106 4.92 2.59 -13.65
N ASP A 107 5.54 1.89 -14.59
CA ASP A 107 4.95 1.61 -15.91
C ASP A 107 3.60 0.92 -15.85
N LYS A 108 3.38 0.03 -14.87
CA LYS A 108 2.10 -0.70 -14.70
C LYS A 108 0.97 0.31 -14.47
N ILE A 109 1.15 1.22 -13.52
CA ILE A 109 0.16 2.24 -13.15
C ILE A 109 -0.05 3.25 -14.27
N ARG A 110 1.02 3.70 -14.95
CA ARG A 110 0.90 4.62 -16.10
C ARG A 110 0.13 4.01 -17.27
N LYS A 111 0.39 2.74 -17.59
CA LYS A 111 -0.36 2.02 -18.64
C LYS A 111 -1.82 1.83 -18.24
N GLN A 112 -2.07 1.48 -16.98
CA GLN A 112 -3.43 1.32 -16.45
C GLN A 112 -4.20 2.65 -16.47
N SER A 113 -3.55 3.79 -16.16
CA SER A 113 -4.20 5.10 -16.15
C SER A 113 -4.70 5.56 -17.52
N ALA A 114 -4.13 5.05 -18.61
CA ALA A 114 -4.64 5.30 -19.96
C ALA A 114 -6.02 4.64 -20.21
N VAL A 115 -6.34 3.60 -19.45
CA VAL A 115 -7.62 2.86 -19.56
C VAL A 115 -8.59 3.30 -18.45
N SER A 116 -8.10 3.42 -17.22
CA SER A 116 -8.93 3.74 -16.05
C SER A 116 -8.08 4.30 -14.91
N ASN A 117 -8.65 5.20 -14.11
CA ASN A 117 -7.95 5.75 -12.95
C ASN A 117 -7.73 4.66 -11.86
N PRO A 118 -6.48 4.26 -11.59
CA PRO A 118 -6.19 3.16 -10.65
C PRO A 118 -6.47 3.54 -9.18
N PHE A 119 -6.61 4.83 -8.88
CA PHE A 119 -6.94 5.33 -7.54
C PHE A 119 -8.43 5.65 -7.38
N LYS A 120 -9.26 5.27 -8.35
CA LYS A 120 -10.72 5.26 -8.24
C LYS A 120 -11.18 3.84 -7.89
N PHE A 121 -11.10 3.53 -6.60
CA PHE A 121 -11.45 2.22 -6.07
C PHE A 121 -12.95 1.91 -6.23
N LYS A 122 -13.26 0.63 -6.49
CA LYS A 122 -14.64 0.15 -6.65
C LYS A 122 -15.21 -0.39 -5.36
N HIS A 123 -14.36 -0.99 -4.52
CA HIS A 123 -14.75 -1.72 -3.32
C HIS A 123 -14.37 -0.99 -2.02
N ILE A 124 -13.82 0.22 -2.13
CA ILE A 124 -13.33 1.00 -0.99
C ILE A 124 -14.10 2.31 -0.86
N ALA A 125 -14.70 2.53 0.31
CA ALA A 125 -15.41 3.75 0.65
C ALA A 125 -14.61 4.63 1.62
N SER A 126 -14.70 5.95 1.46
CA SER A 126 -14.19 6.88 2.48
C SER A 126 -15.13 6.88 3.68
N LEU A 127 -14.61 6.63 4.87
CA LEU A 127 -15.35 6.89 6.10
C LEU A 127 -15.35 8.40 6.33
N LYS A 128 -16.54 8.99 6.53
CA LYS A 128 -16.70 10.42 6.84
C LYS A 128 -16.41 10.70 8.31
#